data_AF-Q8MVF0-F1
#
_entry.id   AF-Q8MVF0-F1
#
_cell.length_a   1.000
_cell.length_b   1.000
_cell.length_c   1.000
_cell.angle_alpha   90.00
_cell.angle_beta   90.00
_cell.angle_gamma   90.00
#
_symmetry.space_group_name_H-M   'P 1'
#
loop_
_entity.id
_entity.type
_entity.pdbx_description
1 polymer ?
#
loop_
_entity_poly.entity_id
_entity_poly.type
_entity_poly.pdbx_seq_one_letter_code
_entity_poly.pdbx_strand_id
1 'polypeptide(L)'
;MKAAIAALCLLAAVVCVIALLPEGVCRAPHPVSSCASGTPITTMYYFDNHTDRCQNYLGCGGGYNDFGSLGCCMDSCPYGRHHPPGKRGKGRKL
;
A
#
# COMPACT_ATOMS: atom_id res chain seq x y z
N MET A 1 6.41 26.37 -25.30
CA MET A 1 7.12 25.09 -25.05
C MET A 1 7.45 24.86 -23.56
N LYS A 2 7.90 25.85 -22.77
CA LYS A 2 8.20 25.67 -21.34
C LYS A 2 7.01 25.26 -20.46
N ALA A 3 5.82 25.85 -20.71
CA ALA A 3 4.61 25.53 -19.95
C ALA A 3 4.12 24.09 -20.15
N ALA A 4 4.27 23.54 -21.35
CA ALA A 4 3.90 22.17 -21.67
C ALA A 4 4.81 21.14 -20.96
N ILE A 5 6.12 21.42 -20.89
CA ILE A 5 7.08 20.58 -20.19
C ILE A 5 6.79 20.59 -18.67
N ALA A 6 6.53 21.77 -18.09
CA ALA A 6 6.18 21.89 -16.68
C ALA A 6 4.88 21.13 -16.34
N ALA A 7 3.85 21.23 -17.20
CA ALA A 7 2.60 20.49 -17.04
C ALA A 7 2.80 18.97 -17.11
N LEU A 8 3.61 18.48 -18.05
CA LEU A 8 3.95 17.06 -18.16
C LEU A 8 4.71 16.54 -16.92
N CYS A 9 5.66 17.32 -16.40
CA CYS A 9 6.39 16.97 -15.18
C CYS A 9 5.49 16.91 -13.95
N LEU A 10 4.54 17.84 -13.82
CA LEU A 10 3.56 17.84 -12.73
C LEU A 10 2.61 16.65 -12.83
N LEU A 11 2.12 16.33 -14.02
CA LEU A 11 1.28 15.15 -14.24
C LEU A 11 2.04 13.85 -13.92
N ALA A 12 3.29 13.74 -14.34
CA ALA A 12 4.13 12.57 -14.03
C ALA A 12 4.38 12.44 -12.51
N ALA A 13 4.69 13.54 -11.82
CA ALA A 13 4.87 13.54 -10.37
C ALA A 13 3.57 13.15 -9.64
N VAL A 14 2.42 13.67 -10.09
CA VAL A 14 1.11 13.31 -9.54
C VAL A 14 0.85 11.82 -9.77
N VAL A 15 1.11 11.28 -10.96
CA VAL A 15 0.98 9.84 -11.26
C VAL A 15 1.87 8.97 -10.38
N CYS A 16 3.12 9.39 -10.12
CA CYS A 16 4.02 8.67 -9.21
C CYS A 16 3.53 8.66 -7.75
N VAL A 17 2.75 9.66 -7.33
CA VAL A 17 2.15 9.71 -5.98
C VAL A 17 0.92 8.80 -5.86
N ILE A 18 0.31 8.35 -6.97
CA ILE A 18 -0.89 7.47 -6.97
C ILE A 18 -0.57 6.07 -6.38
N ALA A 19 0.70 5.66 -6.33
CA ALA A 19 1.09 4.37 -5.77
C ALA A 19 0.95 4.26 -4.23
N LEU A 20 0.75 5.39 -3.54
CA LEU A 20 0.64 5.44 -2.08
C LEU A 20 -0.82 5.33 -1.64
N LEU A 21 -1.12 4.39 -0.76
CA LEU A 21 -2.43 4.32 -0.12
C LEU A 21 -2.56 5.31 1.04
N PRO A 22 -3.75 5.90 1.27
CA PRO A 22 -4.02 6.67 2.46
C PRO A 22 -3.77 5.86 3.75
N GLU A 23 -3.24 6.50 4.79
CA GLU A 23 -2.91 5.83 6.06
C GLU A 23 -4.11 5.10 6.67
N GLY A 24 -5.30 5.71 6.55
CA GLY A 24 -6.54 5.08 7.01
C GLY A 24 -6.87 3.77 6.30
N VAL A 25 -6.47 3.59 5.04
CA VAL A 25 -6.67 2.32 4.30
C VAL A 25 -5.66 1.27 4.76
N CYS A 26 -4.39 1.66 4.92
CA CYS A 26 -3.35 0.76 5.41
C CYS A 26 -3.61 0.29 6.85
N ARG A 27 -4.17 1.16 7.70
CA ARG A 27 -4.46 0.85 9.10
C ARG A 27 -5.87 0.31 9.34
N ALA A 28 -6.69 0.18 8.29
CA ALA A 28 -8.02 -0.39 8.41
C ALA A 28 -7.93 -1.85 8.90
N PRO A 29 -8.94 -2.34 9.64
CA PRO A 29 -9.05 -3.77 9.93
C PRO A 29 -8.91 -4.59 8.65
N HIS A 30 -8.14 -5.67 8.71
CA HIS A 30 -7.91 -6.58 7.59
C HIS A 30 -8.73 -7.86 7.78
N PRO A 31 -9.97 -7.93 7.24
CA PRO A 31 -10.75 -9.15 7.27
C PRO A 31 -10.26 -10.11 6.17
N VAL A 32 -9.82 -11.30 6.57
CA VAL A 32 -9.52 -12.39 5.64
C VAL A 32 -10.81 -13.17 5.37
N SER A 33 -11.37 -13.04 4.17
CA SER A 33 -12.55 -13.79 3.74
C SER A 33 -12.19 -15.16 3.15
N SER A 34 -13.15 -16.09 3.14
CA SER A 34 -13.01 -17.33 2.39
C SER A 34 -12.84 -17.07 0.90
N CYS A 35 -11.92 -17.79 0.27
CA CYS A 35 -11.71 -17.71 -1.17
C CYS A 35 -12.84 -18.38 -1.96
N ALA A 36 -13.15 -17.83 -3.13
CA ALA A 36 -14.14 -18.43 -4.03
C ALA A 36 -13.65 -19.78 -4.56
N SER A 37 -14.60 -20.66 -4.91
CA SER A 37 -14.29 -21.98 -5.45
C SER A 37 -13.40 -21.89 -6.69
N GLY A 38 -12.27 -22.60 -6.67
CA GLY A 38 -11.29 -22.60 -7.76
C GLY A 38 -10.29 -21.43 -7.72
N THR A 39 -10.40 -20.51 -6.77
CA THR A 39 -9.39 -19.46 -6.57
C THR A 39 -8.17 -20.04 -5.82
N PRO A 40 -6.94 -19.90 -6.36
CA PRO A 40 -5.74 -20.33 -5.67
C PRO A 40 -5.53 -19.55 -4.35
N ILE A 41 -5.13 -20.27 -3.30
CA ILE A 41 -4.63 -19.67 -2.06
C ILE A 41 -3.15 -19.41 -2.23
N THR A 42 -2.73 -18.17 -2.05
CA THR A 42 -1.34 -17.72 -2.18
C THR A 42 -0.88 -16.96 -0.95
N THR A 43 0.43 -16.78 -0.82
CA THR A 43 1.01 -15.88 0.19
C THR A 43 0.74 -14.45 -0.21
N MET A 44 -0.07 -13.77 0.57
CA MET A 44 -0.42 -12.36 0.42
C MET A 44 0.17 -11.57 1.58
N TYR A 45 0.28 -10.26 1.42
CA TYR A 45 0.81 -9.33 2.41
C TYR A 45 -0.19 -8.22 2.69
N TYR A 46 -0.23 -7.73 3.93
CA TYR A 46 -1.08 -6.62 4.36
C TYR A 46 -0.37 -5.81 5.43
N PHE A 47 -0.74 -4.54 5.59
CA PHE A 47 -0.28 -3.72 6.71
C PHE A 47 -1.13 -4.01 7.94
N ASP A 48 -0.51 -4.46 9.02
CA ASP A 48 -1.18 -4.64 10.30
C ASP A 48 -0.96 -3.43 11.20
N ASN A 49 -2.07 -2.79 11.58
CA ASN A 49 -2.08 -1.65 12.47
C ASN A 49 -1.59 -1.97 13.90
N HIS A 50 -1.77 -3.22 14.37
CA HIS A 50 -1.41 -3.60 15.74
C HIS A 50 0.11 -3.76 15.88
N THR A 51 0.74 -4.44 14.92
CA THR A 51 2.20 -4.61 14.89
C THR A 51 2.94 -3.43 14.24
N ASP A 52 2.21 -2.55 13.55
CA ASP A 52 2.72 -1.39 12.80
C ASP A 52 3.70 -1.82 11.68
N ARG A 53 3.39 -2.96 11.05
CA ARG A 53 4.24 -3.68 10.08
C ARG A 53 3.44 -4.39 8.99
N CYS A 54 4.06 -4.54 7.82
CA CYS A 54 3.58 -5.47 6.80
C CYS A 54 3.79 -6.93 7.25
N GLN A 55 2.73 -7.73 7.22
CA GLN A 55 2.74 -9.16 7.57
C GLN A 55 2.17 -10.00 6.42
N ASN A 56 2.52 -11.28 6.39
CA ASN A 56 1.98 -12.22 5.42
C ASN A 56 0.79 -13.01 5.97
N TYR A 57 -0.07 -13.47 5.08
CA TYR A 57 -1.13 -14.44 5.37
C TYR A 57 -1.37 -15.31 4.13
N LEU A 58 -2.10 -16.42 4.32
CA LEU A 58 -2.55 -17.26 3.20
C LEU A 58 -3.97 -16.89 2.83
N GLY A 59 -4.19 -16.51 1.58
CA GLY A 59 -5.51 -16.17 1.07
C GLY A 59 -5.48 -15.84 -0.41
N CYS A 60 -6.52 -15.18 -0.88
CA CYS A 60 -6.71 -14.79 -2.28
C CYS A 60 -6.69 -13.26 -2.46
N GLY A 61 -6.45 -12.50 -1.39
CA GLY A 61 -6.53 -11.04 -1.43
C GLY A 61 -7.94 -10.52 -1.70
N GLY A 62 -8.01 -9.28 -2.21
CA GLY A 62 -9.24 -8.66 -2.69
C GLY A 62 -9.52 -7.28 -2.08
N GLY A 63 -8.90 -6.95 -0.95
CA GLY A 63 -8.96 -5.63 -0.34
C GLY A 63 -7.86 -4.68 -0.84
N TYR A 64 -8.04 -3.39 -0.56
CA TYR A 64 -7.01 -2.37 -0.83
C TYR A 64 -5.73 -2.57 0.01
N ASN A 65 -5.85 -3.24 1.16
CA ASN A 65 -4.74 -3.62 2.04
C ASN A 65 -4.28 -5.05 1.76
N ASP A 66 -4.28 -5.50 0.51
CA ASP A 66 -3.77 -6.80 0.07
C ASP A 66 -2.76 -6.65 -1.04
N PHE A 67 -1.57 -7.20 -0.84
CA PHE A 67 -0.42 -7.05 -1.71
C PHE A 67 0.18 -8.40 -2.06
N GLY A 68 0.58 -8.61 -3.31
CA GLY A 68 1.21 -9.86 -3.75
C GLY A 68 2.67 -10.02 -3.29
N SER A 69 3.27 -9.00 -2.68
CA SER A 69 4.64 -9.06 -2.16
C SER A 69 4.85 -8.12 -0.97
N LEU A 70 5.86 -8.43 -0.15
CA LEU A 70 6.27 -7.59 0.98
C LEU A 70 6.67 -6.18 0.51
N GLY A 71 7.44 -6.09 -0.58
CA GLY A 71 7.89 -4.80 -1.13
C GLY A 71 6.73 -3.91 -1.55
N CYS A 72 5.75 -4.48 -2.26
CA CYS A 72 4.52 -3.76 -2.62
C CYS A 72 3.79 -3.23 -1.38
N CYS A 73 3.65 -4.05 -0.32
CA CYS A 73 3.04 -3.58 0.93
C CYS A 73 3.81 -2.39 1.53
N MET A 74 5.13 -2.47 1.62
CA MET A 74 5.94 -1.39 2.19
C MET A 74 5.89 -0.11 1.35
N ASP A 75 5.94 -0.24 0.02
CA ASP A 75 5.91 0.91 -0.89
C ASP A 75 4.54 1.59 -0.88
N SER A 76 3.47 0.80 -0.89
CA SER A 76 2.09 1.29 -0.90
C SER A 76 1.63 1.80 0.47
N CYS A 77 2.13 1.23 1.56
CA CYS A 77 1.87 1.64 2.93
C CYS A 77 3.16 2.08 3.61
N PRO A 78 3.66 3.31 3.32
CA PRO A 78 4.94 3.83 3.81
C PRO A 78 4.92 4.26 5.29
N TYR A 79 4.11 3.57 6.10
CA TYR A 79 3.83 3.88 7.50
C TYR A 79 4.54 2.88 8.42
N GLY A 80 4.61 3.18 9.72
CA GLY A 80 5.06 2.20 10.72
C GLY A 80 6.57 1.90 10.79
N ARG A 81 6.93 0.79 11.45
CA ARG A 81 8.30 0.51 11.96
C ARG A 81 9.20 -0.30 11.03
N HIS A 82 8.81 -0.47 9.78
CA HIS A 82 9.56 -1.22 8.77
C HIS A 82 10.26 -0.33 7.75
N HIS A 83 10.03 1.00 7.80
CA HIS A 83 10.71 1.96 6.95
C HIS A 83 12.05 2.41 7.55
N PRO A 84 13.12 2.48 6.73
CA PRO A 84 14.34 3.15 7.15
C PRO A 84 14.03 4.61 7.54
N PRO A 85 14.74 5.19 8.52
CA PRO A 85 14.57 6.59 8.91
C PRO A 85 14.71 7.50 7.66
N GLY A 86 13.67 8.30 7.36
CA GLY A 86 13.68 9.24 6.23
C GLY A 86 12.68 8.94 5.10
N LYS A 87 12.09 7.73 5.05
CA LYS A 87 11.02 7.37 4.11
C LYS A 87 9.61 7.46 4.68
N ARG A 88 9.47 7.81 5.97
CA ARG A 88 8.17 7.97 6.63
C ARG A 88 7.37 9.05 5.91
N GLY A 89 6.41 8.62 5.09
CA GLY A 89 5.43 9.52 4.52
C GLY A 89 4.78 10.27 5.67
N LYS A 90 4.81 11.61 5.65
CA LYS A 90 4.07 12.41 6.62
C LYS A 90 2.59 12.10 6.39
N GLY A 91 2.04 11.17 7.16
CA GLY A 91 0.62 10.87 7.18
C GLY A 91 -0.15 12.18 7.29
N ARG A 92 -0.92 12.52 6.26
CA ARG A 92 -1.87 13.63 6.34
C ARG A 92 -2.96 13.18 7.30
N LYS A 93 -2.86 13.58 8.57
CA LYS A 93 -4.02 13.65 9.45
C LYS A 93 -5.00 14.63 8.79
N LEU A 94 -6.08 14.11 8.22
CA LEU A 94 -7.30 14.89 8.06
C LEU A 94 -7.92 15.12 9.43
#